data_AF-A0A956F0Q1-F1
#
_entry.id   AF-A0A956F0Q1-F1
#
_cell.length_a   1.000
_cell.length_b   1.000
_cell.length_c   1.000
_cell.angle_alpha   90.00
_cell.angle_beta   90.00
_cell.angle_gamma   90.00
#
_symmetry.space_group_name_H-M   'P 1'
#
loop_
_entity.id
_entity.type
_entity.pdbx_description
1 polymer ?
#
loop_
_entity_poly.entity_id
_entity_poly.type
_entity_poly.pdbx_seq_one_letter_code
_entity_poly.pdbx_strand_id
1 'polypeptide(L)'
;MTELPDQSLESLTPADEPGASPLALAAIVGGVTATLLGWTPLRVWSIWWHLAMGRLIDHFSAVPVANHTLYTMPERAPSWVQAWLGQRLLFWSHEALGIEGVLTTRALLFGAAMALAVRLGIGRSATTWQGLGCAALGLTIAWWGMVATPVMYVAPVFVLLVFLACQGDLA
;
A
#
# COMPACT_ATOMS: atom_id res chain seq x y z
N MET A 1 43.95 -56.49 9.56
CA MET A 1 43.64 -55.05 9.56
C MET A 1 42.64 -54.86 8.44
N THR A 2 41.36 -54.87 8.81
CA THR A 2 40.23 -54.88 7.87
C THR A 2 39.63 -53.49 7.96
N GLU A 3 39.84 -52.67 6.94
CA GLU A 3 39.26 -51.33 6.86
C GLU A 3 37.74 -51.46 6.74
N LEU A 4 37.02 -50.86 7.69
CA LEU A 4 35.57 -50.73 7.62
C LEU A 4 35.24 -49.60 6.63
N PRO A 5 34.29 -49.80 5.71
CA PRO A 5 33.88 -48.75 4.78
C PRO A 5 33.21 -47.61 5.53
N ASP A 6 33.75 -46.41 5.35
CA ASP A 6 33.26 -45.12 5.83
C ASP A 6 31.92 -44.80 5.15
N GLN A 7 30.80 -45.21 5.77
CA GLN A 7 29.47 -45.19 5.14
C GLN A 7 28.41 -44.29 5.78
N SER A 8 28.69 -43.50 6.81
CA SER A 8 27.57 -43.00 7.65
C SER A 8 27.39 -41.49 7.76
N LEU A 9 27.98 -40.66 6.90
CA LEU A 9 27.68 -39.21 6.89
C LEU A 9 27.37 -38.61 5.51
N GLU A 10 27.28 -39.44 4.45
CA GLU A 10 26.77 -38.97 3.17
C GLU A 10 25.25 -38.75 3.24
N SER A 11 24.87 -37.48 3.21
CA SER A 11 23.57 -36.98 2.79
C SER A 11 22.38 -37.20 3.74
N LEU A 12 22.51 -36.74 4.98
CA LEU A 12 21.42 -35.92 5.52
C LEU A 12 21.46 -34.57 4.80
N THR A 13 21.23 -34.55 3.49
CA THR A 13 20.71 -33.36 2.82
C THR A 13 19.46 -33.05 3.62
N PRO A 14 19.37 -31.89 4.31
CA PRO A 14 18.14 -31.53 4.97
C PRO A 14 17.06 -31.67 3.92
N ALA A 15 16.13 -32.61 4.13
CA ALA A 15 15.01 -32.80 3.24
C ALA A 15 14.48 -31.40 2.96
N ASP A 16 14.32 -31.04 1.68
CA ASP A 16 13.75 -29.76 1.26
C ASP A 16 12.42 -29.62 2.02
N GLU A 17 12.46 -29.01 3.19
CA GLU A 17 11.26 -28.77 3.95
C GLU A 17 10.42 -27.90 3.03
N PRO A 18 9.12 -28.21 2.86
CA PRO A 18 8.26 -27.46 1.98
C PRO A 18 8.09 -26.05 2.57
N GLY A 19 9.09 -25.20 2.31
CA GLY A 19 9.09 -23.80 2.67
C GLY A 19 7.86 -23.19 2.04
N ALA A 20 7.11 -22.42 2.84
CA ALA A 20 5.90 -21.78 2.36
C ALA A 20 6.20 -21.05 1.05
N SER A 21 5.42 -21.33 0.01
CA SER A 21 5.66 -20.73 -1.31
C SER A 21 5.72 -19.20 -1.16
N PRO A 22 6.63 -18.50 -1.87
CA PRO A 22 6.76 -17.05 -1.79
C PRO A 22 5.44 -16.30 -2.02
N LEU A 23 4.58 -16.87 -2.88
CA LEU A 23 3.25 -16.37 -3.14
C LEU A 23 2.31 -16.56 -1.93
N ALA A 24 2.35 -17.70 -1.26
CA ALA A 24 1.58 -17.95 -0.05
C ALA A 24 1.97 -16.98 1.07
N LEU A 25 3.27 -16.74 1.29
CA LEU A 25 3.72 -15.79 2.31
C LEU A 25 3.25 -14.36 1.99
N ALA A 26 3.40 -13.91 0.74
CA ALA A 26 2.90 -12.60 0.32
C ALA A 26 1.37 -12.47 0.49
N ALA A 27 0.61 -13.51 0.13
CA ALA A 27 -0.84 -13.54 0.29
C ALA A 27 -1.26 -13.51 1.76
N ILE A 28 -0.58 -14.25 2.64
CA ILE A 28 -0.84 -14.24 4.08
C ILE A 28 -0.59 -12.85 4.66
N VAL A 29 0.57 -12.26 4.41
CA VAL A 29 0.91 -10.93 4.94
C VAL A 29 -0.07 -9.88 4.42
N GLY A 30 -0.32 -9.84 3.11
CA GLY A 30 -1.27 -8.91 2.51
C GLY A 30 -2.70 -9.10 3.02
N GLY A 31 -3.16 -10.34 3.18
CA GLY A 31 -4.49 -10.67 3.69
C GLY A 31 -4.68 -10.31 5.16
N VAL A 32 -3.68 -10.56 6.00
CA VAL A 32 -3.68 -10.14 7.42
C VAL A 32 -3.72 -8.62 7.50
N THR A 33 -2.88 -7.92 6.74
CA THR A 33 -2.93 -6.45 6.66
C THR A 33 -4.33 -6.00 6.26
N ALA A 34 -4.85 -6.44 5.10
CA ALA A 34 -6.16 -6.03 4.61
C ALA A 34 -7.28 -6.26 5.65
N THR A 35 -7.27 -7.40 6.34
CA THR A 35 -8.26 -7.73 7.37
C THR A 35 -8.19 -6.76 8.56
N LEU A 36 -6.99 -6.53 9.11
CA LEU A 36 -6.80 -5.61 10.23
C LEU A 36 -7.21 -4.18 9.86
N LEU A 37 -6.89 -3.74 8.65
CA LEU A 37 -7.26 -2.41 8.18
C LEU A 37 -8.75 -2.30 7.86
N GLY A 38 -9.38 -3.37 7.37
CA GLY A 38 -10.82 -3.41 7.11
C GLY A 38 -11.65 -3.20 8.38
N TRP A 39 -11.16 -3.72 9.52
CA TRP A 39 -11.83 -3.55 10.82
C TRP A 39 -11.51 -2.23 11.52
N THR A 40 -10.60 -1.44 10.99
CA THR A 40 -10.24 -0.17 11.63
C THR A 40 -11.25 0.91 11.27
N PRO A 41 -11.92 1.54 12.26
CA PRO A 41 -12.95 2.52 11.99
C PRO A 41 -12.39 3.79 11.31
N LEU A 42 -13.23 4.48 10.55
CA LEU A 42 -12.93 5.81 10.06
C LEU A 42 -12.99 6.82 11.21
N ARG A 43 -11.87 7.49 11.47
CA ARG A 43 -11.74 8.48 12.55
C ARG A 43 -11.52 9.91 12.05
N VAL A 44 -11.32 10.10 10.74
CA VAL A 44 -10.87 11.37 10.19
C VAL A 44 -12.02 12.08 9.49
N TRP A 45 -12.41 13.24 10.03
CA TRP A 45 -13.47 14.08 9.48
C TRP A 45 -13.12 14.68 8.11
N SER A 46 -11.83 14.85 7.79
CA SER A 46 -11.39 15.42 6.51
C SER A 46 -11.71 14.54 5.29
N ILE A 47 -12.16 13.29 5.49
CA ILE A 47 -12.64 12.44 4.39
C ILE A 47 -13.77 13.11 3.61
N TRP A 48 -14.70 13.78 4.29
CA TRP A 48 -15.84 14.44 3.65
C TRP A 48 -15.41 15.57 2.73
N TRP A 49 -14.37 16.30 3.14
CA TRP A 49 -13.74 17.31 2.29
C TRP A 49 -13.16 16.68 1.02
N HIS A 50 -12.41 15.59 1.14
CA HIS A 50 -11.83 14.91 -0.02
C HIS A 50 -12.90 14.33 -0.96
N LEU A 51 -14.01 13.81 -0.43
CA LEU A 51 -15.15 13.34 -1.22
C LEU A 51 -15.85 14.49 -1.96
N ALA A 52 -16.07 15.63 -1.29
CA ALA A 52 -16.65 16.81 -1.92
C ALA A 52 -15.76 17.32 -3.06
N MET A 53 -14.44 17.39 -2.85
CA MET A 53 -13.51 17.78 -3.90
C MET A 53 -13.47 16.77 -5.06
N GLY A 54 -13.48 15.47 -4.76
CA GLY A 54 -13.57 14.42 -5.78
C GLY A 54 -14.84 14.51 -6.62
N ARG A 55 -15.98 14.83 -5.99
CA ARG A 55 -17.26 15.09 -6.68
C ARG A 55 -17.18 16.30 -7.59
N LEU A 56 -16.58 17.41 -7.14
CA LEU A 56 -16.39 18.59 -7.97
C LEU A 56 -15.51 18.30 -9.18
N ILE A 57 -14.39 17.58 -8.98
CA ILE A 57 -13.49 17.16 -10.07
C ILE A 57 -14.24 16.30 -11.09
N ASP A 58 -15.05 15.35 -10.63
CA ASP A 58 -15.82 14.48 -11.51
C ASP A 58 -16.91 15.25 -12.27
N HIS A 59 -17.65 16.12 -11.57
CA HIS A 59 -18.71 16.95 -12.15
C HIS A 59 -18.20 17.88 -13.26
N PHE A 60 -17.08 18.59 -13.02
CA PHE A 60 -16.50 19.49 -14.00
C PHE A 60 -15.59 18.79 -15.02
N SER A 61 -15.28 17.51 -14.81
CA SER A 61 -14.26 16.78 -15.58
C SER A 61 -12.92 17.52 -15.67
N ALA A 62 -12.62 18.33 -14.67
CA ALA A 62 -11.47 19.23 -14.62
C ALA A 62 -11.07 19.48 -13.16
N VAL A 63 -9.81 19.86 -12.93
CA VAL A 63 -9.36 20.30 -11.61
C VAL A 63 -9.92 21.70 -11.34
N PRO A 64 -10.74 21.92 -10.30
CA PRO A 64 -11.29 23.23 -10.02
C PRO A 64 -10.19 24.25 -9.71
N VAL A 65 -10.13 25.32 -10.48
CA VAL A 65 -9.14 26.41 -10.30
C VAL A 65 -9.70 27.59 -9.51
N ALA A 66 -11.01 27.63 -9.31
CA ALA A 66 -11.72 28.68 -8.58
C ALA A 66 -12.29 28.16 -7.25
N ASN A 67 -12.58 29.07 -6.33
CA ASN A 67 -13.13 28.74 -5.02
C ASN A 67 -14.61 28.33 -5.14
N HIS A 68 -14.90 27.07 -4.84
CA HIS A 68 -16.27 26.52 -4.86
C HIS A 68 -16.81 26.16 -3.47
N THR A 69 -16.01 26.29 -2.42
CA THR A 69 -16.28 25.66 -1.12
C THR A 69 -16.10 26.58 0.08
N LEU A 70 -15.27 27.61 -0.01
CA LEU A 70 -15.00 28.53 1.09
C LEU A 70 -15.95 29.72 1.00
N TYR A 71 -16.88 29.84 1.95
CA TYR A 71 -17.83 30.95 2.03
C TYR A 71 -17.19 32.29 2.43
N THR A 72 -15.96 32.26 2.96
CA THR A 72 -15.21 33.43 3.44
C THR A 72 -14.34 34.08 2.36
N MET A 73 -14.28 33.49 1.15
CA MET A 73 -13.45 33.97 0.06
C MET A 73 -14.30 34.24 -1.19
N PRO A 74 -13.90 35.21 -2.04
CA PRO A 74 -14.57 35.43 -3.32
C PRO A 74 -14.59 34.16 -4.18
N GLU A 75 -15.64 33.95 -4.96
CA GLU A 75 -15.78 32.78 -5.86
C GLU A 75 -14.61 32.67 -6.86
N ARG A 76 -14.09 33.82 -7.31
CA ARG A 76 -12.97 33.89 -8.25
C ARG A 76 -11.59 33.72 -7.60
N ALA A 77 -11.52 33.55 -6.29
CA ALA A 77 -10.25 33.30 -5.62
C ALA A 77 -9.66 31.97 -6.11
N PRO A 78 -8.32 31.87 -6.31
CA PRO A 78 -7.69 30.63 -6.70
C PRO A 78 -7.96 29.51 -5.70
N SER A 79 -8.35 28.34 -6.20
CA SER A 79 -8.48 27.12 -5.39
C SER A 79 -7.27 26.22 -5.60
N TRP A 80 -6.79 25.65 -4.51
CA TRP A 80 -5.63 24.76 -4.52
C TRP A 80 -6.07 23.33 -4.21
N VAL A 81 -6.22 22.52 -5.27
CA VAL A 81 -6.70 21.15 -5.17
C VAL A 81 -5.54 20.17 -5.36
N GLN A 82 -4.90 19.76 -4.25
CA GLN A 82 -3.85 18.75 -4.30
C GLN A 82 -4.40 17.33 -4.36
N ALA A 83 -3.62 16.44 -5.00
CA ALA A 83 -3.95 15.02 -5.18
C ALA A 83 -5.29 14.77 -5.88
N TRP A 84 -5.62 15.58 -6.90
CA TRP A 84 -6.89 15.53 -7.64
C TRP A 84 -7.27 14.10 -8.07
N LEU A 85 -6.30 13.31 -8.54
CA LEU A 85 -6.55 11.94 -8.98
C LEU A 85 -6.98 11.05 -7.80
N GLY A 86 -6.28 11.12 -6.67
CA GLY A 86 -6.64 10.36 -5.47
C GLY A 86 -7.98 10.81 -4.89
N GLN A 87 -8.34 12.09 -5.01
CA GLN A 87 -9.66 12.59 -4.62
C GLN A 87 -10.77 12.02 -5.51
N ARG A 88 -10.55 11.98 -6.83
CA ARG A 88 -11.49 11.38 -7.78
C ARG A 88 -11.68 9.89 -7.53
N LEU A 89 -10.59 9.15 -7.34
CA LEU A 89 -10.65 7.71 -7.02
C LEU A 89 -11.36 7.44 -5.69
N LEU A 90 -11.11 8.28 -4.68
CA LEU A 90 -11.83 8.21 -3.40
C LEU A 90 -13.33 8.43 -3.58
N PHE A 91 -13.71 9.45 -4.36
CA PHE A 91 -15.10 9.72 -4.70
C PHE A 91 -15.73 8.54 -5.44
N TRP A 92 -15.10 7.96 -6.47
CA TRP A 92 -15.64 6.79 -7.17
C TRP A 92 -15.79 5.56 -6.28
N SER A 93 -14.84 5.32 -5.36
CA SER A 93 -14.97 4.24 -4.38
C SER A 93 -16.20 4.45 -3.48
N HIS A 94 -16.41 5.68 -3.04
CA HIS A 94 -17.57 6.06 -2.24
C HIS A 94 -18.88 6.00 -3.04
N GLU A 95 -18.89 6.45 -4.29
CA GLU A 95 -20.08 6.45 -5.14
C GLU A 95 -20.54 5.01 -5.45
N ALA A 96 -19.60 4.10 -5.65
CA ALA A 96 -19.91 2.71 -5.99
C ALA A 96 -20.50 1.90 -4.82
N LEU A 97 -19.95 2.06 -3.61
CA LEU A 97 -20.24 1.18 -2.47
C LEU A 97 -20.43 1.93 -1.14
N GLY A 98 -20.58 3.25 -1.19
CA GLY A 98 -20.64 4.09 0.00
C GLY A 98 -19.34 4.06 0.80
N ILE A 99 -19.48 4.25 2.10
CA ILE A 99 -18.33 4.28 3.02
C ILE A 99 -17.57 2.94 3.07
N GLU A 100 -18.30 1.83 2.88
CA GLU A 100 -17.72 0.48 2.83
C GLU A 100 -16.80 0.32 1.62
N GLY A 101 -17.12 0.98 0.50
CA GLY A 101 -16.24 1.05 -0.67
C GLY A 101 -14.90 1.68 -0.35
N VAL A 102 -14.92 2.80 0.36
CA VAL A 102 -13.69 3.49 0.76
C VAL A 102 -12.86 2.64 1.70
N LEU A 103 -13.50 2.00 2.69
CA LEU A 103 -12.85 1.10 3.65
C LEU A 103 -12.22 -0.11 2.95
N THR A 104 -12.96 -0.72 2.03
CA THR A 104 -12.52 -1.88 1.24
C THR A 104 -11.35 -1.49 0.34
N THR A 105 -11.44 -0.38 -0.39
CA THR A 105 -10.35 0.12 -1.24
C THR A 105 -9.09 0.38 -0.42
N ARG A 106 -9.21 1.01 0.76
CA ARG A 106 -8.09 1.22 1.68
C ARG A 106 -7.44 -0.12 2.09
N ALA A 107 -8.25 -1.07 2.56
CA ALA A 107 -7.77 -2.37 3.00
C ALA A 107 -7.03 -3.11 1.88
N LEU A 108 -7.60 -3.12 0.67
CA LEU A 108 -7.02 -3.77 -0.50
C LEU A 108 -5.71 -3.11 -0.95
N LEU A 109 -5.64 -1.77 -1.00
CA LEU A 109 -4.44 -1.05 -1.43
C LEU A 109 -3.24 -1.32 -0.52
N PHE A 110 -3.45 -1.25 0.80
CA PHE A 110 -2.38 -1.51 1.76
C PHE A 110 -2.04 -2.99 1.85
N GLY A 111 -3.04 -3.89 1.79
CA GLY A 111 -2.80 -5.33 1.71
C GLY A 111 -1.99 -5.70 0.47
N ALA A 112 -2.34 -5.12 -0.69
CA ALA A 112 -1.59 -5.30 -1.93
C ALA A 112 -0.17 -4.71 -1.84
N ALA A 113 0.00 -3.54 -1.23
CA ALA A 113 1.32 -2.94 -1.02
C ALA A 113 2.22 -3.83 -0.15
N MET A 114 1.70 -4.40 0.93
CA MET A 114 2.45 -5.33 1.78
C MET A 114 2.76 -6.66 1.08
N ALA A 115 1.78 -7.24 0.38
CA ALA A 115 1.99 -8.45 -0.41
C ALA A 115 3.08 -8.23 -1.48
N LEU A 116 3.03 -7.08 -2.16
CA LEU A 116 4.02 -6.68 -3.16
C LEU A 116 5.40 -6.53 -2.53
N ALA A 117 5.51 -5.87 -1.38
CA ALA A 117 6.78 -5.72 -0.67
C ALA A 117 7.40 -7.08 -0.34
N VAL A 118 6.65 -7.99 0.28
CA VAL A 118 7.12 -9.34 0.59
C VAL A 118 7.52 -10.09 -0.68
N ARG A 119 6.68 -10.07 -1.70
CA ARG A 119 6.92 -10.79 -2.97
C ARG A 119 8.19 -10.32 -3.68
N LEU A 120 8.48 -9.02 -3.60
CA LEU A 120 9.66 -8.39 -4.20
C LEU A 120 10.93 -8.58 -3.36
N GLY A 121 10.81 -8.75 -2.05
CA GLY A 121 11.96 -8.96 -1.15
C GLY A 121 12.52 -10.39 -1.16
N ILE A 122 11.67 -11.40 -1.40
CA ILE A 122 12.09 -12.80 -1.34
C ILE A 122 13.23 -13.11 -2.33
N GLY A 123 14.29 -13.72 -1.82
CA GLY A 123 15.48 -14.09 -2.59
C GLY A 123 16.36 -12.90 -2.99
N ARG A 124 16.16 -11.71 -2.40
CA ARG A 124 16.96 -10.51 -2.69
C ARG A 124 17.98 -10.20 -1.60
N SER A 125 18.85 -9.25 -1.90
CA SER A 125 19.92 -8.78 -1.01
C SER A 125 19.37 -8.24 0.33
N ALA A 126 20.24 -8.24 1.35
CA ALA A 126 19.93 -7.64 2.65
C ALA A 126 19.50 -6.17 2.51
N THR A 127 20.13 -5.40 1.60
CA THR A 127 19.77 -4.01 1.30
C THR A 127 18.33 -3.89 0.76
N THR A 128 17.90 -4.82 -0.09
CA THR A 128 16.51 -4.85 -0.59
C THR A 128 15.52 -5.09 0.54
N TRP A 129 15.83 -6.03 1.45
CA TRP A 129 14.99 -6.29 2.63
C TRP A 129 14.95 -5.11 3.60
N GLN A 130 16.07 -4.41 3.80
CA GLN A 130 16.11 -3.19 4.61
C GLN A 130 15.23 -2.10 3.99
N GLY A 131 15.33 -1.87 2.67
CA GLY A 131 14.50 -0.90 1.97
C GLY A 131 13.00 -1.20 2.09
N LEU A 132 12.61 -2.45 1.85
CA LEU A 132 11.23 -2.90 1.98
C LEU A 132 10.72 -2.87 3.44
N GLY A 133 11.58 -3.21 4.40
CA GLY A 133 11.28 -3.08 5.82
C GLY A 133 11.04 -1.62 6.23
N CYS A 134 11.89 -0.70 5.76
CA CYS A 134 11.69 0.74 5.93
C CYS A 134 10.40 1.22 5.26
N ALA A 135 10.05 0.70 4.08
CA ALA A 135 8.80 1.04 3.41
C ALA A 135 7.58 0.54 4.20
N ALA A 136 7.61 -0.70 4.71
CA ALA A 136 6.56 -1.26 5.55
C ALA A 136 6.41 -0.48 6.86
N LEU A 137 7.52 -0.12 7.50
CA LEU A 137 7.51 0.72 8.70
C LEU A 137 6.94 2.10 8.40
N GLY A 138 7.37 2.73 7.31
CA GLY A 138 6.85 4.03 6.86
C GLY A 138 5.34 3.99 6.64
N LEU A 139 4.82 2.94 5.98
CA LEU A 139 3.39 2.71 5.78
C LEU A 139 2.64 2.44 7.09
N THR A 140 3.29 1.80 8.06
CA THR A 140 2.72 1.55 9.41
C THR A 140 2.71 2.80 10.28
N ILE A 141 3.68 3.71 10.15
CA ILE A 141 3.65 5.01 10.85
C ILE A 141 2.61 5.91 10.19
N ALA A 142 2.61 5.94 8.87
CA ALA A 142 1.62 6.61 8.05
C ALA A 142 0.19 6.19 8.37
N TRP A 143 -0.03 4.94 8.77
CA TRP A 143 -1.32 4.40 9.22
C TRP A 143 -2.07 5.31 10.21
N TRP A 144 -1.35 5.94 11.14
CA TRP A 144 -1.94 6.81 12.16
C TRP A 144 -2.53 8.11 11.56
N GLY A 145 -2.03 8.56 10.40
CA GLY A 145 -2.52 9.75 9.69
C GLY A 145 -3.28 9.47 8.40
N MET A 146 -3.17 8.27 7.82
CA MET A 146 -3.71 7.90 6.50
C MET A 146 -5.04 7.15 6.59
N VAL A 147 -5.99 7.71 7.34
CA VAL A 147 -7.35 7.16 7.43
C VAL A 147 -8.14 7.63 6.21
N ALA A 148 -8.19 6.82 5.15
CA ALA A 148 -9.05 7.01 3.98
C ALA A 148 -8.94 8.39 3.30
N THR A 149 -7.71 8.85 3.10
CA THR A 149 -7.39 10.08 2.35
C THR A 149 -6.88 9.71 0.95
N PRO A 150 -6.80 10.68 0.02
CA PRO A 150 -6.22 10.47 -1.33
C PRO A 150 -4.81 9.86 -1.35
N VAL A 151 -4.06 10.00 -0.25
CA VAL A 151 -2.68 9.49 -0.14
C VAL A 151 -2.62 7.96 -0.17
N MET A 152 -3.71 7.26 0.22
CA MET A 152 -3.72 5.79 0.26
C MET A 152 -3.46 5.15 -1.12
N TYR A 153 -3.81 5.85 -2.21
CA TYR A 153 -3.58 5.37 -3.58
C TYR A 153 -2.10 5.33 -3.97
N VAL A 154 -1.23 6.02 -3.22
CA VAL A 154 0.22 6.04 -3.49
C VAL A 154 0.92 4.85 -2.85
N ALA A 155 0.32 4.16 -1.86
CA ALA A 155 0.96 3.07 -1.12
C ALA A 155 1.61 1.99 -2.00
N PRO A 156 0.92 1.36 -2.98
CA PRO A 156 1.54 0.36 -3.84
C PRO A 156 2.64 0.95 -4.74
N VAL A 157 2.46 2.18 -5.22
CA VAL A 157 3.45 2.88 -6.05
C VAL A 157 4.72 3.16 -5.24
N PHE A 158 4.58 3.58 -3.99
CA PHE A 158 5.70 3.83 -3.09
C PHE A 158 6.54 2.57 -2.84
N VAL A 159 5.89 1.43 -2.57
CA VAL A 159 6.60 0.13 -2.43
C VAL A 159 7.37 -0.22 -3.70
N LEU A 160 6.75 -0.05 -4.86
CA LEU A 160 7.41 -0.30 -6.13
C LEU A 160 8.62 0.61 -6.35
N LEU A 161 8.50 1.90 -6.06
CA LEU A 161 9.59 2.87 -6.19
C LEU A 161 10.76 2.57 -5.25
N VAL A 162 10.48 2.21 -3.99
CA VAL A 162 11.53 1.81 -3.04
C VAL A 162 12.24 0.55 -3.52
N PHE A 163 11.48 -0.45 -4.00
CA PHE A 163 12.08 -1.64 -4.57
C PHE A 163 13.01 -1.31 -5.73
N LEU A 164 12.56 -0.50 -6.69
CA LEU A 164 13.35 -0.10 -7.86
C LEU A 164 14.61 0.68 -7.45
N ALA A 165 14.50 1.59 -6.47
CA ALA A 165 15.64 2.33 -5.95
C ALA A 165 16.71 1.39 -5.35
N CYS A 166 16.29 0.39 -4.57
CA CYS A 166 17.22 -0.59 -3.99
C CYS A 166 17.82 -1.56 -5.01
N GLN A 167 17.26 -1.70 -6.22
CA GLN A 167 17.91 -2.47 -7.30
C GLN A 167 19.05 -1.69 -7.96
N GLY A 168 18.99 -0.35 -7.96
CA GLY A 168 19.97 0.52 -8.63
C GLY A 168 21.38 0.46 -8.02
N ASP A 169 21.51 0.06 -6.75
CA ASP A 169 22.79 -0.07 -6.06
C ASP A 169 23.57 -1.36 -6.42
N LEU A 170 23.03 -2.19 -7.32
CA LEU A 170 23.65 -3.43 -7.79
C LEU A 170 24.23 -3.33 -9.23
N ALA A 171 24.13 -2.17 -9.88
CA ALA A 171 24.64 -1.90 -11.23
C ALA A 171 25.92 -1.05 -11.18
#